data_AF-A0A8J8PB23-F1
#
_entry.id   AF-A0A8J8PB23-F1
#
_cell.length_a   1.000
_cell.length_b   1.000
_cell.length_c   1.000
_cell.angle_alpha   90.00
_cell.angle_beta   90.00
_cell.angle_gamma   90.00
#
_symmetry.space_group_name_H-M   'P 1'
#
loop_
_entity.id
_entity.type
_entity.pdbx_description
1 polymer ?
#
loop_
_entity_poly.entity_id
_entity_poly.type
_entity_poly.pdbx_seq_one_letter_code
_entity_poly.pdbx_strand_id
1 'polypeptide(L)'
;MPELFTVIIFTSYPDANIFVFAVAILITIALAEVSGVFTLYTVVKKIKVPERIAKVAHQYRDFLIVSDERMILLNRVAPVIPFMGAFVYLFNWDMKKSMWYVIAGGLIKYGVILALSGAFLTYMEHGTAQKVTIVMIIIVMAISLVASYFKKKGVNNANRPA
;
A
#
# COMPACT_ATOMS: atom_id res chain seq x y z
N MET A 1 -2.18 -3.44 9.06
CA MET A 1 -1.87 -3.20 10.50
C MET A 1 -0.98 -1.97 10.68
N PRO A 2 0.11 -1.75 9.91
CA PRO A 2 0.88 -0.51 9.98
C PRO A 2 0.03 0.76 9.81
N GLU A 3 -0.96 0.70 8.91
CA GLU A 3 -1.88 1.79 8.63
C GLU A 3 -2.68 2.22 9.87
N LEU A 4 -3.12 1.26 10.68
CA LEU A 4 -3.86 1.52 11.91
C LEU A 4 -2.96 2.26 12.92
N PHE A 5 -1.72 1.80 13.10
CA PHE A 5 -0.77 2.45 14.00
C PHE A 5 -0.44 3.87 13.55
N THR A 6 -0.29 4.11 12.23
CA THR A 6 -0.10 5.46 11.69
C THR A 6 -1.23 6.39 12.10
N VAL A 7 -2.49 5.95 11.97
CA VAL A 7 -3.66 6.76 12.36
C VAL A 7 -3.69 6.98 13.87
N ILE A 8 -3.49 5.93 14.69
CA ILE A 8 -3.50 6.05 16.15
C ILE A 8 -2.43 7.04 16.64
N ILE A 9 -1.20 6.92 16.13
CA ILE A 9 -0.10 7.82 16.49
C ILE A 9 -0.45 9.25 16.08
N PHE A 10 -1.00 9.44 14.88
CA PHE A 10 -1.40 10.74 14.38
C PHE A 10 -2.51 11.38 15.22
N THR A 11 -3.52 10.61 15.64
CA THR A 11 -4.64 11.11 16.46
C THR A 11 -4.27 11.30 17.93
N SER A 12 -3.16 10.73 18.41
CA SER A 12 -2.73 10.85 19.81
C SER A 12 -1.96 12.13 20.10
N TYR A 13 -1.64 12.95 19.09
CA TYR A 13 -0.84 14.16 19.24
C TYR A 13 -1.72 15.40 19.43
N PRO A 14 -1.72 16.06 20.61
CA PRO A 14 -2.70 17.11 20.94
C PRO A 14 -2.33 18.55 20.51
N ASP A 15 -1.22 18.77 19.80
CA ASP A 15 -0.57 20.09 19.69
C ASP A 15 -0.67 20.81 18.32
N ALA A 16 -0.46 22.12 18.35
CA ALA A 16 -0.79 23.14 17.34
C ALA A 16 -0.11 23.03 15.94
N ASN A 17 0.66 21.98 15.65
CA ASN A 17 1.33 21.80 14.34
C ASN A 17 1.14 20.40 13.77
N ILE A 18 -0.13 20.03 13.57
CA ILE A 18 -0.54 18.73 13.00
C ILE A 18 0.12 18.42 11.65
N PHE A 19 0.40 19.46 10.85
CA PHE A 19 1.05 19.32 9.56
C PHE A 19 2.52 18.89 9.68
N VAL A 20 3.27 19.51 10.59
CA VAL A 20 4.68 19.16 10.85
C VAL A 20 4.77 17.73 11.37
N PHE A 21 3.84 17.34 12.25
CA PHE A 21 3.78 15.98 12.78
C PHE A 21 3.43 14.94 11.69
N ALA A 22 2.49 15.25 10.80
CA ALA A 22 2.17 14.40 9.65
C ALA A 22 3.40 14.17 8.75
N VAL A 23 4.15 15.24 8.44
CA VAL A 23 5.37 15.16 7.65
C VAL A 23 6.44 14.31 8.35
N ALA A 24 6.63 14.49 9.66
CA ALA A 24 7.57 13.70 10.43
C ALA A 24 7.21 12.19 10.38
N ILE A 25 5.94 11.84 10.57
CA ILE A 25 5.46 10.46 10.44
C ILE A 25 5.75 9.90 9.04
N LEU A 26 5.47 10.66 7.98
CA LEU A 26 5.73 10.21 6.60
C LEU A 26 7.20 9.95 6.36
N ILE A 27 8.10 10.81 6.86
CA ILE A 27 9.55 10.63 6.76
C ILE A 27 9.97 9.36 7.51
N THR A 28 9.50 9.18 8.75
CA THR A 28 9.80 7.98 9.55
C THR A 28 9.34 6.70 8.85
N ILE A 29 8.13 6.68 8.30
CA ILE A 29 7.62 5.54 7.55
C ILE A 29 8.47 5.27 6.31
N ALA A 30 8.79 6.31 5.53
CA ALA A 30 9.62 6.14 4.34
C ALA A 30 11.00 5.55 4.69
N LEU A 31 11.64 6.05 5.74
CA LEU A 31 12.93 5.51 6.22
C LEU A 31 12.80 4.07 6.72
N ALA A 32 11.74 3.75 7.45
CA ALA A 32 11.48 2.39 7.94
C ALA A 32 11.24 1.40 6.78
N GLU A 33 10.50 1.79 5.75
CA GLU A 33 10.25 0.93 4.59
C GLU A 33 11.52 0.74 3.75
N VAL A 34 12.24 1.83 3.47
CA VAL A 34 13.51 1.80 2.74
C VAL A 34 14.52 0.90 3.45
N SER A 35 14.67 1.08 4.77
CA SER A 35 15.58 0.26 5.57
C SER A 35 15.14 -1.20 5.66
N GLY A 36 13.85 -1.49 5.76
CA GLY A 36 13.32 -2.86 5.73
C GLY A 36 13.63 -3.59 4.42
N VAL A 37 13.35 -2.95 3.29
CA VAL A 37 13.66 -3.50 1.95
C VAL A 37 15.16 -3.66 1.76
N PHE A 38 15.94 -2.65 2.13
CA PHE A 38 17.40 -2.66 1.98
C PHE A 38 18.08 -3.73 2.86
N THR A 39 17.62 -3.88 4.11
CA THR A 39 18.11 -4.91 5.02
C THR A 39 17.89 -6.29 4.43
N LEU A 40 16.67 -6.57 3.96
CA LEU A 40 16.34 -7.87 3.40
C LEU A 40 17.12 -8.15 2.11
N TYR A 41 17.28 -7.15 1.24
CA TYR A 41 18.13 -7.23 0.06
C TYR A 41 19.57 -7.62 0.42
N THR A 42 20.14 -6.97 1.44
CA THR A 42 21.52 -7.21 1.88
C THR A 42 21.70 -8.59 2.51
N VAL A 43 20.75 -9.02 3.34
CA VAL A 43 20.75 -10.35 3.96
C VAL A 43 20.71 -11.44 2.89
N VAL A 44 19.82 -11.31 1.91
CA VAL A 44 19.66 -12.28 0.82
C VAL A 44 20.90 -12.31 -0.07
N LYS A 45 21.49 -11.16 -0.35
CA LYS A 45 22.77 -11.03 -1.08
C LYS A 45 23.92 -11.74 -0.35
N LYS A 46 23.95 -11.69 0.98
CA LYS A 46 25.02 -12.29 1.78
C LYS A 46 24.86 -13.81 1.92
N ILE A 47 23.63 -14.31 2.10
CA ILE A 47 23.36 -15.73 2.36
C ILE A 47 23.43 -16.58 1.07
N LYS A 48 23.28 -15.97 -0.12
CA LYS A 48 23.17 -16.63 -1.43
C LYS A 48 22.04 -17.67 -1.45
N VAL A 49 20.93 -17.32 -2.10
CA VAL A 49 19.74 -18.16 -2.13
C VAL A 49 19.99 -19.46 -2.92
N PRO A 50 19.62 -20.63 -2.40
CA PRO A 50 19.70 -21.90 -3.12
C PRO A 50 18.87 -21.88 -4.42
N GLU A 51 19.37 -22.51 -5.48
CA GLU A 51 18.73 -22.52 -6.81
C GLU A 51 17.29 -23.06 -6.79
N ARG A 52 16.97 -24.00 -5.89
CA ARG A 52 15.60 -24.53 -5.73
C ARG A 52 14.61 -23.44 -5.34
N ILE A 53 14.98 -22.58 -4.40
CA ILE A 53 14.13 -21.48 -3.92
C ILE A 53 14.01 -20.40 -5.00
N ALA A 54 15.11 -20.10 -5.68
CA ALA A 54 15.09 -19.18 -6.82
C ALA A 54 14.14 -19.66 -7.92
N LYS A 55 14.15 -20.96 -8.26
CA LYS A 55 13.26 -21.54 -9.27
C LYS A 55 11.78 -21.41 -8.90
N VAL A 56 11.42 -21.68 -7.64
CA VAL A 56 10.04 -21.50 -7.15
C VAL A 56 9.65 -20.02 -7.19
N ALA A 57 10.55 -19.11 -6.83
CA ALA A 57 10.30 -17.68 -6.92
C ALA A 57 10.09 -17.22 -8.37
N HIS A 58 10.85 -17.76 -9.34
CA HIS A 58 10.64 -17.50 -10.77
C HIS A 58 9.29 -18.00 -11.26
N GLN A 59 8.91 -19.23 -10.90
CA GLN A 59 7.59 -19.76 -11.26
C GLN A 59 6.45 -18.93 -10.66
N TYR A 60 6.62 -18.47 -9.42
CA TYR A 60 5.66 -17.56 -8.79
C TYR A 60 5.57 -16.23 -9.53
N ARG A 61 6.71 -15.63 -9.92
CA ARG A 61 6.73 -14.39 -10.69
C ARG A 61 6.04 -14.54 -12.04
N ASP A 62 6.27 -15.63 -12.76
CA ASP A 62 5.72 -15.82 -14.11
C ASP A 62 4.18 -16.00 -14.09
N PHE A 63 3.60 -16.32 -12.92
CA PHE A 63 2.16 -16.28 -12.69
C PHE A 63 1.61 -14.86 -12.50
N LEU A 64 2.45 -13.87 -12.18
CA LEU A 64 2.02 -12.51 -11.88
C LEU A 64 1.84 -11.69 -13.16
N ILE A 65 0.81 -10.84 -13.15
CA ILE A 65 0.43 -9.99 -14.30
C ILE A 65 1.55 -9.02 -14.69
N VAL A 66 2.36 -8.58 -13.73
CA VAL A 66 3.47 -7.63 -13.93
C VAL A 66 4.72 -8.20 -13.29
N SER A 67 5.73 -8.51 -14.10
CA SER A 67 6.97 -9.15 -13.66
C SER A 67 8.14 -8.18 -13.42
N ASP A 68 7.92 -6.87 -13.63
CA ASP A 68 8.92 -5.81 -13.52
C ASP A 68 8.89 -5.10 -12.16
N GLU A 69 9.74 -4.09 -11.96
CA GLU A 69 9.83 -3.33 -10.69
C GLU A 69 8.52 -2.59 -10.36
N ARG A 70 7.66 -2.36 -11.36
CA ARG A 70 6.30 -1.80 -11.17
C ARG A 70 5.43 -2.68 -10.27
N MET A 71 5.78 -3.95 -10.09
CA MET A 71 5.11 -4.83 -9.16
C MET A 71 5.20 -4.33 -7.71
N ILE A 72 6.20 -3.50 -7.38
CA ILE A 72 6.31 -2.83 -6.08
C ILE A 72 5.11 -1.90 -5.82
N LEU A 73 4.67 -1.17 -6.85
CA LEU A 73 3.48 -0.31 -6.75
C LEU A 73 2.21 -1.16 -6.67
N LEU A 74 2.13 -2.24 -7.44
CA LEU A 74 1.02 -3.19 -7.35
C LEU A 74 0.92 -3.77 -5.93
N ASN A 75 2.06 -4.07 -5.30
CA ASN A 75 2.15 -4.57 -3.93
C ASN A 75 1.56 -3.61 -2.88
N ARG A 76 1.39 -2.32 -3.21
CA ARG A 76 0.77 -1.32 -2.33
C ARG A 76 -0.75 -1.41 -2.30
N VAL A 77 -1.34 -1.87 -3.39
CA VAL A 77 -2.80 -2.00 -3.55
C VAL A 77 -3.22 -3.42 -3.23
N ALA A 78 -2.55 -4.40 -3.84
CA ALA A 78 -2.77 -5.81 -3.63
C ALA A 78 -1.47 -6.44 -3.08
N PRO A 79 -1.45 -6.96 -1.85
CA PRO A 79 -0.25 -7.56 -1.28
C PRO A 79 0.02 -8.91 -1.97
N VAL A 80 0.80 -8.86 -3.04
CA VAL A 80 1.17 -10.02 -3.87
C VAL A 80 2.54 -10.56 -3.46
N ILE A 81 3.50 -9.68 -3.14
CA ILE A 81 4.88 -10.06 -2.82
C ILE A 81 5.09 -10.04 -1.30
N PRO A 82 5.43 -11.19 -0.67
CA PRO A 82 5.67 -11.24 0.76
C PRO A 82 7.01 -10.59 1.17
N PHE A 83 8.07 -10.74 0.37
CA PHE A 83 9.44 -10.33 0.73
C PHE A 83 10.11 -9.51 -0.37
N MET A 84 9.69 -8.25 -0.49
CA MET A 84 10.09 -7.37 -1.60
C MET A 84 11.62 -7.23 -1.77
N GLY A 85 12.37 -7.01 -0.69
CA GLY A 85 13.84 -6.87 -0.77
C GLY A 85 14.54 -8.12 -1.31
N ALA A 86 14.00 -9.31 -1.03
CA ALA A 86 14.52 -10.57 -1.57
C ALA A 86 14.26 -10.69 -3.07
N PHE A 87 13.05 -10.30 -3.51
CA PHE A 87 12.65 -10.32 -4.92
C PHE A 87 13.50 -9.35 -5.75
N VAL A 88 13.76 -8.14 -5.24
CA VAL A 88 14.62 -7.16 -5.93
C VAL A 88 16.00 -7.75 -6.24
N TYR A 89 16.57 -8.53 -5.32
CA TYR A 89 17.85 -9.22 -5.55
C TYR A 89 17.72 -10.40 -6.51
N LEU A 90 16.74 -11.29 -6.27
CA LEU A 90 16.58 -12.53 -7.05
C LEU A 90 16.31 -12.28 -8.54
N PHE A 91 15.59 -11.21 -8.86
CA PHE A 91 15.22 -10.89 -10.25
C PHE A 91 16.15 -9.85 -10.91
N ASN A 92 17.26 -9.49 -10.25
CA ASN A 92 18.19 -8.45 -10.72
C ASN A 92 17.50 -7.13 -11.09
N TRP A 93 16.48 -6.75 -10.33
CA TRP A 93 15.80 -5.48 -10.55
C TRP A 93 16.68 -4.30 -10.19
N ASP A 94 16.48 -3.17 -10.87
CA ASP A 94 17.21 -1.95 -10.58
C ASP A 94 16.89 -1.48 -9.15
N MET A 95 17.87 -1.56 -8.25
CA MET A 95 17.71 -1.19 -6.84
C MET A 95 17.27 0.27 -6.67
N LYS A 96 17.82 1.19 -7.49
CA LYS A 96 17.46 2.60 -7.46
C LYS A 96 16.00 2.83 -7.85
N LYS A 97 15.53 2.20 -8.93
CA LYS A 97 14.13 2.31 -9.38
C LYS A 97 13.18 1.66 -8.39
N SER A 98 13.56 0.49 -7.88
CA SER A 98 12.79 -0.24 -6.86
C SER A 98 12.57 0.61 -5.62
N MET A 99 13.63 1.27 -5.13
CA MET A 99 13.52 2.15 -3.96
C MET A 99 12.62 3.36 -4.22
N TRP A 100 12.72 3.95 -5.41
CA TRP A 100 11.81 5.03 -5.81
C TRP A 100 10.34 4.59 -5.80
N TYR A 101 10.03 3.38 -6.29
CA TYR A 101 8.67 2.85 -6.23
C TYR A 101 8.21 2.55 -4.80
N VAL A 102 9.10 2.07 -3.94
CA VAL A 102 8.82 1.86 -2.50
C VAL A 102 8.43 3.19 -1.86
N ILE A 103 9.27 4.22 -2.02
CA ILE A 103 9.09 5.55 -1.44
C ILE A 103 7.83 6.21 -2.01
N ALA A 104 7.68 6.27 -3.32
CA ALA A 104 6.53 6.91 -3.96
C ALA A 104 5.22 6.23 -3.55
N GLY A 105 5.17 4.89 -3.60
CA GLY A 105 3.99 4.14 -3.19
C GLY A 105 3.65 4.28 -1.71
N GLY A 106 4.67 4.31 -0.84
CA GLY A 106 4.50 4.54 0.59
C GLY A 106 3.99 5.95 0.88
N LEU A 107 4.66 6.97 0.36
CA LEU A 107 4.27 8.38 0.56
C LEU A 107 2.85 8.66 0.08
N ILE A 108 2.46 8.14 -1.09
CA ILE A 108 1.09 8.31 -1.60
C ILE A 108 0.09 7.63 -0.65
N LYS A 109 0.32 6.35 -0.30
CA LYS A 109 -0.61 5.58 0.52
C LYS A 109 -0.79 6.19 1.91
N TYR A 110 0.30 6.42 2.64
CA TYR A 110 0.24 6.97 3.99
C TYR A 110 -0.11 8.45 3.98
N GLY A 111 0.28 9.21 2.95
CA GLY A 111 -0.11 10.60 2.78
C GLY A 111 -1.61 10.77 2.62
N VAL A 112 -2.25 9.94 1.79
CA VAL A 112 -3.72 9.91 1.66
C VAL A 112 -4.38 9.54 2.99
N ILE A 113 -3.87 8.53 3.70
CA ILE A 113 -4.41 8.13 5.01
C ILE A 113 -4.33 9.27 6.02
N LEU A 114 -3.18 9.94 6.13
CA LEU A 114 -2.99 11.06 7.06
C LEU A 114 -3.84 12.28 6.67
N ALA A 115 -3.95 12.60 5.38
CA ALA A 115 -4.81 13.68 4.91
C ALA A 115 -6.29 13.42 5.24
N LEU A 116 -6.77 12.20 5.00
CA LEU A 116 -8.14 11.79 5.37
C LEU A 116 -8.35 11.81 6.88
N SER A 117 -7.36 11.35 7.65
CA SER A 117 -7.43 11.34 9.12
C SER A 117 -7.43 12.76 9.69
N GLY A 118 -6.62 13.67 9.13
CA GLY A 118 -6.58 15.07 9.50
C GLY A 118 -7.90 15.78 9.19
N ALA A 119 -8.45 15.56 7.98
CA ALA A 119 -9.77 16.07 7.65
C ALA A 119 -10.83 15.55 8.63
N PHE A 120 -10.80 14.25 8.95
CA PHE A 120 -11.74 13.64 9.89
C PHE A 120 -11.68 14.28 11.29
N LEU A 121 -10.47 14.50 11.84
CA LEU A 121 -10.27 15.19 13.11
C LEU A 121 -10.88 16.60 13.10
N THR A 122 -10.54 17.42 12.09
CA THR A 122 -11.08 18.79 11.98
C THR A 122 -12.60 18.81 11.89
N TYR A 123 -13.21 17.89 11.13
CA TYR A 123 -14.68 17.87 10.99
C TYR A 123 -15.40 17.29 12.21
N MET A 124 -14.76 16.40 12.98
CA MET A 124 -15.32 15.86 14.23
C MET A 124 -15.38 16.90 15.34
N GLU A 125 -14.34 17.75 15.50
CA GLU A 125 -14.29 18.79 16.53
C GLU A 125 -15.39 19.86 16.37
N HIS A 126 -15.83 20.14 15.13
CA HIS A 126 -16.86 21.14 14.85
C HIS A 126 -18.32 20.65 15.01
N GLY A 127 -18.57 19.50 15.64
CA GLY A 127 -19.93 18.95 15.81
C GLY A 127 -20.58 18.48 14.50
N THR A 128 -19.81 18.43 13.41
CA THR A 128 -20.23 18.01 12.06
C THR A 128 -20.15 16.49 11.86
N ALA A 129 -19.79 15.73 12.90
CA ALA A 129 -19.56 14.29 12.86
C ALA A 129 -20.72 13.54 12.19
N GLN A 130 -21.97 13.88 12.52
CA GLN A 130 -23.15 13.24 11.93
C GLN A 130 -23.23 13.43 10.40
N LYS A 131 -22.94 14.63 9.89
CA LYS A 131 -22.97 14.89 8.43
C LYS A 131 -21.87 14.11 7.71
N VAL A 132 -20.66 14.05 8.28
CA VAL A 132 -19.54 13.30 7.71
C VAL A 132 -19.83 11.81 7.67
N THR A 133 -20.37 11.24 8.76
CA THR A 133 -20.75 9.82 8.80
C THR A 133 -21.81 9.50 7.75
N ILE A 134 -22.84 10.34 7.60
CA ILE A 134 -23.88 10.16 6.57
C ILE A 134 -23.28 10.18 5.16
N VAL A 135 -22.43 11.17 4.85
CA VAL A 135 -21.75 11.26 3.54
C VAL A 135 -20.87 10.04 3.29
N MET A 136 -20.10 9.60 4.29
CA MET A 136 -19.27 8.41 4.19
C MET A 136 -20.09 7.15 3.89
N ILE A 137 -21.23 6.96 4.59
CA ILE A 137 -22.14 5.84 4.33
C ILE A 137 -22.67 5.89 2.90
N ILE A 138 -23.09 7.08 2.41
CA ILE A 138 -23.56 7.24 1.03
C ILE A 138 -22.47 6.88 0.01
N ILE A 139 -21.23 7.31 0.24
CA ILE A 139 -20.08 6.98 -0.63
C ILE A 139 -19.83 5.47 -0.63
N VAL A 140 -19.81 4.84 0.55
CA VAL A 140 -19.59 3.38 0.68
C VAL A 140 -20.70 2.60 -0.02
N MET A 141 -21.96 3.03 0.11
CA MET A 141 -23.08 2.44 -0.61
C MET A 141 -22.93 2.59 -2.12
N ALA A 142 -22.57 3.79 -2.61
CA ALA A 142 -22.37 4.04 -4.03
C ALA A 142 -21.24 3.17 -4.61
N ILE A 143 -20.10 3.08 -3.93
CA ILE A 143 -18.98 2.22 -4.34
C ILE A 143 -19.42 0.75 -4.35
N SER A 144 -20.16 0.31 -3.33
CA SER A 144 -20.66 -1.08 -3.24
C SER A 144 -21.63 -1.41 -4.39
N LEU A 145 -22.51 -0.47 -4.74
CA LEU A 145 -23.44 -0.63 -5.87
C LEU A 145 -22.70 -0.67 -7.20
N VAL A 146 -21.74 0.22 -7.42
CA VAL A 146 -20.90 0.25 -8.63
C VAL A 146 -20.10 -1.05 -8.74
N ALA A 147 -19.45 -1.49 -7.66
CA ALA A 147 -18.72 -2.76 -7.62
C ALA A 147 -19.64 -3.96 -7.92
N SER A 148 -20.85 -3.97 -7.35
CA SER A 148 -21.85 -5.00 -7.60
C SER A 148 -22.33 -5.00 -9.07
N TYR A 149 -22.52 -3.82 -9.65
CA TYR A 149 -22.90 -3.66 -11.06
C TYR A 149 -21.81 -4.18 -12.01
N PHE A 150 -20.54 -3.84 -11.77
CA PHE A 150 -19.42 -4.37 -12.55
C PHE A 150 -19.25 -5.89 -12.39
N LYS A 151 -19.41 -6.42 -11.16
CA LYS A 151 -19.41 -7.87 -10.91
C LYS A 151 -20.53 -8.57 -11.68
N LYS A 152 -21.74 -8.01 -11.69
CA LYS A 152 -22.88 -8.55 -12.45
C LYS A 152 -22.63 -8.52 -13.96
N LYS A 153 -22.00 -7.47 -14.50
CA LYS A 153 -21.64 -7.37 -15.91
C LYS A 153 -20.57 -8.40 -16.32
N GLY A 154 -19.61 -8.69 -15.44
CA GLY A 154 -18.60 -9.75 -15.64
C GLY A 154 -19.22 -11.16 -15.67
N VAL A 155 -20.18 -11.46 -14.79
CA VAL A 155 -20.88 -12.75 -14.77
C VAL A 155 -21.80 -12.92 -15.99
N ASN A 156 -22.51 -11.87 -16.42
CA ASN A 156 -23.39 -11.95 -17.60
C ASN A 156 -22.64 -12.16 -18.92
N ASN A 157 -21.39 -11.69 -19.02
CA ASN A 157 -20.55 -11.94 -20.20
C ASN A 157 -19.95 -13.36 -20.21
N ALA A 158 -19.78 -13.99 -19.04
CA ALA A 158 -19.30 -15.38 -18.93
C ALA A 158 -20.40 -16.42 -19.20
N ASN A 159 -21.67 -16.04 -19.03
CA ASN A 159 -22.84 -16.91 -19.25
C ASN A 159 -23.50 -16.75 -20.64
N ARG A 160 -22.80 -16.17 -21.64
CA ARG A 160 -23.30 -16.18 -23.02
C ARG A 160 -23.10 -17.58 -23.59
N PRO A 161 -24.15 -18.33 -23.94
CA PRO A 161 -23.96 -19.53 -24.75
C PRO A 161 -23.36 -19.09 -26.10
N ALA A 162 -22.37 -19.88 -26.56
CA ALA A 162 -21.75 -19.72 -27.87
C ALA A 162 -22.78 -19.83 -29.00
#